data_AF-A0A8T6C350-F1
#
_entry.id   AF-A0A8T6C350-F1
#
_cell.length_a   1.000
_cell.length_b   1.000
_cell.length_c   1.000
_cell.angle_alpha   90.00
_cell.angle_beta   90.00
_cell.angle_gamma   90.00
#
_symmetry.space_group_name_H-M   'P 1'
#
loop_
_entity.id
_entity.type
_entity.pdbx_description
1 polymer ?
#
loop_
_entity_poly.entity_id
_entity_poly.type
_entity_poly.pdbx_seq_one_letter_code
_entity_poly.pdbx_strand_id
1 'polypeptide(L)'
;MMEHVNKLTAREPLGLKLEQYKSDFRSVTGEPFKYFFCPILHVDEDIGLTKGHIVPASLGGGQRVLQRRDVDNGFGSFFEAESADAVTQGLQRDDLVDRVLSDSADSDGLQRFRQWLEVEGEDRRIPVRSIQVDCDKEFVVLKSDLQLGEKTLAARFAVELDARSSILITCLRASFLYWFKQLGYRYVFSNEGIFVASVLRLVYKRFIQPRQRPNRKKPGLMSQDVKAEVNEFCLQFANFLRPVPHETVNSWPPELRKGTIDSNWFLALIDGGQPYGRITILKFGNEFCGVLTPMITDARGWALLDLAANLHLEFTVAKWNANKAQYEFSPPAGNSLIWPSAKDPTQPISIHEAAKLVLASGRLKNA
;
A
#
# COMPACT_ATOMS: atom_id res chain seq x y z
N MET A 1 7.71 -33.59 18.09
CA MET A 1 6.89 -32.67 17.28
C MET A 1 7.76 -31.56 16.65
N MET A 2 8.86 -31.95 15.99
CA MET A 2 9.84 -31.03 15.36
C MET A 2 10.32 -31.56 13.97
N GLU A 3 9.56 -32.42 13.30
CA GLU A 3 10.09 -33.21 12.17
C GLU A 3 9.62 -32.76 10.78
N HIS A 4 9.20 -31.50 10.61
CA HIS A 4 8.83 -30.93 9.30
C HIS A 4 9.62 -29.68 8.90
N VAL A 5 10.85 -29.54 9.43
CA VAL A 5 11.77 -28.50 9.01
C VAL A 5 12.96 -29.16 8.34
N ASN A 6 12.89 -29.45 7.03
CA ASN A 6 14.13 -29.79 6.33
C ASN A 6 14.20 -29.51 4.82
N LYS A 7 15.41 -29.06 4.46
CA LYS A 7 16.06 -28.87 3.15
C LYS A 7 15.66 -27.65 2.32
N LEU A 8 16.32 -26.51 2.59
CA LEU A 8 16.60 -25.46 1.60
C LEU A 8 18.00 -24.85 1.85
N THR A 9 18.76 -24.73 0.77
CA THR A 9 20.14 -24.26 0.61
C THR A 9 20.48 -22.95 1.33
N ALA A 10 21.69 -22.84 1.91
CA ALA A 10 22.42 -21.63 2.38
C ALA A 10 21.61 -20.46 2.97
N ARG A 11 20.43 -20.75 3.53
CA ARG A 11 19.44 -19.78 4.01
C ARG A 11 19.33 -19.96 5.51
N GLU A 12 19.25 -18.84 6.23
CA GLU A 12 19.00 -18.82 7.67
C GLU A 12 17.89 -19.85 8.03
N PRO A 13 18.19 -20.83 8.90
CA PRO A 13 17.23 -21.83 9.35
C PRO A 13 15.98 -21.14 9.90
N LEU A 14 14.80 -21.59 9.47
CA LEU A 14 13.51 -21.06 9.95
C LEU A 14 13.44 -21.04 11.49
N GLY A 15 14.03 -22.05 12.15
CA GLY A 15 14.09 -22.14 13.61
C GLY A 15 14.87 -20.99 14.26
N LEU A 16 16.03 -20.59 13.71
CA LEU A 16 16.80 -19.49 14.30
C LEU A 16 16.02 -18.17 14.25
N LYS A 17 15.33 -17.90 13.13
CA LYS A 17 14.53 -16.69 13.00
C LYS A 17 13.31 -16.69 13.91
N LEU A 18 12.68 -17.85 14.09
CA LEU A 18 11.55 -18.01 15.00
C LEU A 18 11.97 -17.75 16.46
N GLU A 19 13.10 -18.28 16.89
CA GLU A 19 13.63 -18.04 18.25
C GLU A 19 14.02 -16.58 18.47
N GLN A 20 14.62 -15.92 17.47
CA GLN A 20 14.85 -14.46 17.52
C GLN A 20 13.54 -13.70 17.75
N TYR A 21 12.51 -14.01 16.97
CA TYR A 21 11.20 -13.37 17.12
C TYR A 21 10.51 -13.69 18.44
N LYS A 22 10.69 -14.89 18.97
CA LYS A 22 10.19 -15.27 20.30
C LYS A 22 10.86 -14.49 21.41
N SER A 23 12.18 -14.32 21.33
CA SER A 23 12.95 -13.51 22.28
C SER A 23 12.54 -12.03 22.21
N ASP A 24 12.39 -11.49 20.99
CA ASP A 24 11.99 -10.11 20.78
C ASP A 24 10.56 -9.85 21.28
N PHE A 25 9.60 -10.74 20.97
CA PHE A 25 8.25 -10.69 21.51
C PHE A 25 8.23 -10.68 23.05
N ARG A 26 9.00 -11.58 23.67
CA ARG A 26 9.15 -11.63 25.14
C ARG A 26 9.71 -10.33 25.70
N SER A 27 10.64 -9.68 25.00
CA SER A 27 11.23 -8.41 25.45
C SER A 27 10.21 -7.26 25.48
N VAL A 28 9.16 -7.33 24.64
CA VAL A 28 8.14 -6.29 24.54
C VAL A 28 6.92 -6.59 25.42
N THR A 29 6.55 -7.87 25.54
CA THR A 29 5.30 -8.28 26.21
C THR A 29 5.51 -8.93 27.58
N GLY A 30 6.74 -9.28 27.94
CA GLY A 30 7.10 -9.99 29.17
C GLY A 30 7.09 -11.53 29.04
N GLU A 31 6.31 -12.07 28.10
CA GLU A 31 6.15 -13.52 27.91
C GLU A 31 6.43 -13.93 26.46
N PRO A 32 7.01 -15.12 26.20
CA PRO A 32 7.17 -15.60 24.84
C PRO A 32 5.85 -16.14 24.28
N PHE A 33 5.63 -16.02 22.97
CA PHE A 33 4.53 -16.74 22.31
C PHE A 33 4.78 -18.26 22.30
N LYS A 34 3.70 -19.05 22.17
CA LYS A 34 3.73 -20.51 22.12
C LYS A 34 4.07 -21.03 20.72
N TYR A 35 3.44 -20.51 19.67
CA TYR A 35 3.62 -20.98 18.28
C TYR A 35 4.33 -19.96 17.41
N PHE A 36 3.63 -18.88 17.05
CA PHE A 36 4.13 -17.71 16.34
C PHE A 36 3.06 -16.63 16.41
N PHE A 37 3.33 -15.55 17.15
CA PHE A 37 2.40 -14.43 17.24
C PHE A 37 2.34 -13.67 15.91
N CYS A 38 1.24 -13.78 15.18
CA CYS A 38 1.12 -13.16 13.88
C CYS A 38 1.18 -11.63 13.98
N PRO A 39 2.14 -10.95 13.30
CA PRO A 39 2.28 -9.51 13.39
C PRO A 39 1.11 -8.76 12.73
N ILE A 40 0.38 -9.36 11.78
CA ILE A 40 -0.80 -8.74 11.16
C ILE A 40 -2.06 -9.01 11.99
N LEU A 41 -2.29 -10.27 12.39
CA LEU A 41 -3.56 -10.64 13.04
C LEU A 41 -3.55 -10.40 14.55
N HIS A 42 -2.38 -10.24 15.16
CA HIS A 42 -2.16 -10.14 16.61
C HIS A 42 -2.74 -11.33 17.38
N VAL A 43 -2.51 -12.53 16.86
CA VAL A 43 -2.91 -13.80 17.50
C VAL A 43 -1.79 -14.82 17.39
N ASP A 44 -1.64 -15.63 18.42
CA ASP A 44 -0.71 -16.76 18.47
C ASP A 44 -1.48 -18.06 18.28
N GLU A 45 -1.30 -18.73 17.14
CA GLU A 45 -2.06 -19.91 16.75
C GLU A 45 -1.14 -20.95 16.12
N ASP A 46 -1.50 -22.23 16.26
CA ASP A 46 -0.78 -23.37 15.67
C ASP A 46 -1.07 -23.47 14.16
N ILE A 47 -0.45 -22.56 13.41
CA ILE A 47 -0.59 -22.47 11.95
C ILE A 47 0.79 -22.56 11.32
N GLY A 48 0.88 -23.34 10.24
CA GLY A 48 2.13 -23.53 9.52
C GLY A 48 2.78 -22.21 9.09
N LEU A 49 4.10 -22.14 9.18
CA LEU A 49 4.87 -20.96 8.80
C LEU A 49 5.33 -21.03 7.33
N THR A 50 5.65 -19.87 6.79
CA THR A 50 6.26 -19.68 5.46
C THR A 50 7.25 -18.52 5.47
N LYS A 51 8.15 -18.47 4.48
CA LYS A 51 8.98 -17.30 4.19
C LYS A 51 8.25 -16.42 3.18
N GLY A 52 7.37 -15.57 3.69
CA GLY A 52 6.59 -14.64 2.88
C GLY A 52 7.47 -13.58 2.23
N HIS A 53 7.11 -13.17 1.01
CA HIS A 53 7.77 -12.05 0.35
C HIS A 53 7.32 -10.74 0.97
N ILE A 54 8.26 -9.81 1.18
CA ILE A 54 7.94 -8.44 1.61
C ILE A 54 7.32 -7.69 0.43
N VAL A 55 8.01 -7.71 -0.70
CA VAL A 55 7.48 -7.30 -2.00
C VAL A 55 7.40 -8.56 -2.86
N PRO A 56 6.29 -8.83 -3.56
CA PRO A 56 6.16 -9.97 -4.45
C PRO A 56 7.35 -10.09 -5.40
N ALA A 57 7.82 -11.32 -5.62
CA ALA A 57 8.97 -11.57 -6.50
C ALA A 57 8.71 -11.12 -7.95
N SER A 58 7.45 -11.20 -8.40
CA SER A 58 6.99 -10.69 -9.69
C SER A 58 7.14 -9.17 -9.84
N LEU A 59 7.22 -8.44 -8.72
CA LEU A 59 7.47 -7.00 -8.69
C LEU A 59 8.94 -6.65 -8.43
N GLY A 60 9.85 -7.63 -8.55
CA GLY A 60 11.29 -7.45 -8.32
C GLY A 60 11.73 -7.59 -6.86
N GLY A 61 10.84 -8.02 -5.95
CA GLY A 61 11.18 -8.17 -4.55
C GLY A 61 11.99 -9.43 -4.23
N GLY A 62 13.18 -9.26 -3.65
CA GLY A 62 14.03 -10.37 -3.21
C GLY A 62 13.91 -10.73 -1.72
N GLN A 63 13.41 -9.79 -0.90
CA GLN A 63 13.43 -9.94 0.55
C GLN A 63 12.23 -10.73 1.09
N ARG A 64 12.51 -11.53 2.11
CA ARG A 64 11.52 -12.38 2.78
C ARG A 64 11.51 -12.18 4.29
N VAL A 65 10.38 -12.53 4.90
CA VAL A 65 10.15 -12.48 6.35
C VAL A 65 9.31 -13.69 6.79
N LEU A 66 9.49 -14.16 8.03
CA LEU A 66 8.69 -15.26 8.58
C LEU A 66 7.23 -14.80 8.74
N GLN A 67 6.28 -15.58 8.24
CA GLN A 67 4.85 -15.29 8.29
C GLN A 67 4.05 -16.58 8.53
N ARG A 68 2.80 -16.43 8.96
CA ARG A 68 1.83 -17.52 8.88
C ARG A 68 1.47 -17.80 7.43
N ARG A 69 1.35 -19.07 7.08
CA ARG A 69 1.06 -19.55 5.72
C ARG A 69 -0.31 -19.10 5.22
N ASP A 70 -1.34 -19.12 6.08
CA ASP A 70 -2.70 -18.70 5.71
C ASP A 70 -2.77 -17.20 5.40
N VAL A 71 -2.06 -16.38 6.17
CA VAL A 71 -1.95 -14.94 5.96
C VAL A 71 -1.19 -14.63 4.66
N ASP A 72 0.01 -15.19 4.49
CA ASP A 72 0.84 -14.95 3.29
C ASP A 72 0.15 -15.43 2.01
N ASN A 73 -0.37 -16.66 1.99
CA ASN A 73 -1.12 -17.19 0.84
C ASN A 73 -2.39 -16.37 0.57
N GLY A 74 -3.04 -15.90 1.63
CA GLY A 74 -4.22 -15.05 1.55
C GLY A 74 -3.94 -13.76 0.79
N PHE A 75 -3.00 -12.95 1.26
CA PHE A 75 -2.63 -11.72 0.56
C PHE A 75 -2.07 -11.98 -0.84
N GLY A 76 -1.23 -13.02 -0.98
CA GLY A 76 -0.64 -13.43 -2.26
C GLY A 76 -1.67 -13.72 -3.34
N SER A 77 -2.72 -14.49 -3.00
CA SER A 77 -3.76 -14.89 -3.95
C SER A 77 -4.83 -13.82 -4.19
N PHE A 78 -5.12 -12.96 -3.20
CA PHE A 78 -6.20 -11.98 -3.29
C PHE A 78 -5.80 -10.63 -3.87
N PHE A 79 -4.56 -10.17 -3.60
CA PHE A 79 -4.14 -8.82 -3.93
C PHE A 79 -2.84 -8.78 -4.72
N GLU A 80 -1.82 -9.52 -4.29
CA GLU A 80 -0.48 -9.39 -4.87
C GLU A 80 -0.39 -9.88 -6.31
N ALA A 81 -1.14 -10.93 -6.67
CA ALA A 81 -1.22 -11.42 -8.04
C ALA A 81 -1.79 -10.34 -8.97
N GLU A 82 -2.87 -9.67 -8.55
CA GLU A 82 -3.49 -8.59 -9.33
C GLU A 82 -2.58 -7.35 -9.43
N SER A 83 -1.90 -6.98 -8.34
CA SER A 83 -0.90 -5.90 -8.37
C SER A 83 0.25 -6.21 -9.32
N ALA A 84 0.74 -7.45 -9.30
CA ALA A 84 1.80 -7.90 -10.19
C ALA A 84 1.40 -7.81 -11.65
N ASP A 85 0.21 -8.29 -12.00
CA ASP A 85 -0.32 -8.21 -13.36
C ASP A 85 -0.43 -6.75 -13.82
N ALA A 86 -0.93 -5.88 -12.95
CA ALA A 86 -1.17 -4.48 -13.29
C ALA A 86 0.12 -3.69 -13.49
N VAL A 87 1.14 -3.90 -12.65
CA VAL A 87 2.48 -3.30 -12.85
C VAL A 87 3.15 -3.86 -14.10
N THR A 88 3.05 -5.18 -14.35
CA THR A 88 3.67 -5.80 -15.54
C THR A 88 3.04 -5.32 -16.84
N GLN A 89 1.74 -5.01 -16.83
CA GLN A 89 1.03 -4.45 -17.99
C GLN A 89 1.35 -2.96 -18.24
N GLY A 90 2.20 -2.35 -17.41
CA GLY A 90 2.65 -0.98 -17.62
C GLY A 90 1.59 0.06 -17.27
N LEU A 91 0.79 -0.19 -16.22
CA LEU A 91 -0.01 0.85 -15.56
C LEU A 91 0.84 2.12 -15.49
N GLN A 92 0.45 3.13 -16.27
CA GLN A 92 1.22 4.36 -16.39
C GLN A 92 1.13 5.10 -15.06
N ARG A 93 2.21 5.78 -14.68
CA ARG A 93 2.33 6.55 -13.42
C ARG A 93 1.11 7.44 -13.11
N ASP A 94 0.48 8.00 -14.14
CA ASP A 94 -0.69 8.87 -14.02
C ASP A 94 -1.95 8.13 -13.52
N ASP A 95 -2.06 6.82 -13.76
CA ASP A 95 -3.23 6.01 -13.39
C ASP A 95 -3.32 5.75 -11.87
N LEU A 96 -2.19 5.88 -11.16
CA LEU A 96 -2.08 5.75 -9.71
C LEU A 96 -2.28 7.07 -8.93
N VAL A 97 -1.92 8.24 -9.49
CA VAL A 97 -2.00 9.54 -8.76
C VAL A 97 -3.36 10.21 -8.93
N ASP A 98 -3.81 10.39 -10.18
CA ASP A 98 -4.87 11.36 -10.50
C ASP A 98 -6.28 10.79 -10.33
N ARG A 99 -6.43 9.46 -10.21
CA ARG A 99 -7.75 8.82 -10.22
C ARG A 99 -8.05 7.92 -9.04
N VAL A 100 -7.11 7.72 -8.10
CA VAL A 100 -7.46 7.12 -6.79
C VAL A 100 -8.36 8.07 -5.99
N LEU A 101 -8.31 9.38 -6.28
CA LEU A 101 -9.08 10.43 -5.63
C LEU A 101 -10.22 11.03 -6.48
N SER A 102 -10.37 10.64 -7.75
CA SER A 102 -11.44 11.18 -8.60
C SER A 102 -12.76 10.46 -8.32
N ASP A 103 -13.69 11.19 -7.74
CA ASP A 103 -14.95 10.80 -7.08
C ASP A 103 -16.06 10.23 -7.99
N SER A 104 -15.74 9.59 -9.11
CA SER A 104 -16.78 9.03 -9.98
C SER A 104 -17.24 7.66 -9.48
N ALA A 105 -18.11 7.68 -8.48
CA ALA A 105 -19.01 6.59 -8.16
C ALA A 105 -20.00 6.38 -9.33
N ASP A 106 -19.56 5.72 -10.40
CA ASP A 106 -20.47 5.20 -11.42
C ASP A 106 -21.04 3.85 -10.93
N SER A 107 -22.37 3.79 -10.83
CA SER A 107 -23.17 2.78 -10.13
C SER A 107 -23.36 1.45 -10.88
N ASP A 108 -22.79 1.30 -12.07
CA ASP A 108 -23.00 0.12 -12.91
C ASP A 108 -21.82 -0.84 -12.78
N GLY A 109 -22.09 -2.08 -12.35
CA GLY A 109 -21.18 -3.15 -11.95
C GLY A 109 -20.11 -3.65 -12.95
N LEU A 110 -19.59 -2.80 -13.83
CA LEU A 110 -18.41 -3.00 -14.69
C LEU A 110 -17.09 -2.59 -13.99
N GLN A 111 -17.06 -2.58 -12.65
CA GLN A 111 -15.94 -2.09 -11.82
C GLN A 111 -14.61 -2.85 -11.94
N ARG A 112 -14.57 -3.97 -12.69
CA ARG A 112 -13.31 -4.69 -12.93
C ARG A 112 -12.38 -3.92 -13.84
N PHE A 113 -12.94 -3.12 -14.73
CA PHE A 113 -12.17 -2.46 -15.76
C PHE A 113 -12.54 -1.00 -15.92
N ARG A 114 -11.53 -0.15 -15.94
CA ARG A 114 -11.66 1.21 -16.45
C ARG A 114 -11.78 1.17 -17.95
N GLN A 115 -12.71 1.95 -18.46
CA GLN A 115 -13.07 1.98 -19.85
C GLN A 115 -12.86 3.40 -20.37
N TRP A 116 -12.09 3.55 -21.43
CA TRP A 116 -11.91 4.84 -22.09
C TRP A 116 -11.79 4.68 -23.59
N LEU A 117 -12.01 5.80 -24.27
CA LEU A 117 -11.72 5.99 -25.67
C LEU A 117 -10.37 6.69 -25.79
N GLU A 118 -9.47 6.09 -26.58
CA GLU A 118 -8.26 6.73 -27.10
C GLU A 118 -8.59 7.21 -28.51
N VAL A 119 -8.73 8.52 -28.69
CA VAL A 119 -9.17 9.13 -29.96
C VAL A 119 -7.95 9.71 -30.66
N GLU A 120 -7.78 9.39 -31.94
CA GLU A 120 -6.66 9.90 -32.73
C GLU A 120 -6.67 11.43 -32.76
N GLY A 121 -5.54 12.04 -32.36
CA GLY A 121 -5.40 13.50 -32.27
C GLY A 121 -5.80 14.13 -30.92
N GLU A 122 -6.31 13.34 -29.97
CA GLU A 122 -6.55 13.78 -28.59
C GLU A 122 -5.42 13.32 -27.67
N ASP A 123 -4.83 14.24 -26.91
CA ASP A 123 -3.79 13.92 -25.91
C ASP A 123 -4.37 13.28 -24.63
N ARG A 124 -5.69 13.15 -24.53
CA ARG A 124 -6.39 12.66 -23.33
C ARG A 124 -7.24 11.42 -23.61
N ARG A 125 -7.28 10.53 -22.62
CA ARG A 125 -8.21 9.39 -22.55
C ARG A 125 -9.59 9.86 -22.11
N ILE A 126 -10.62 9.57 -22.89
CA ILE A 126 -12.00 10.00 -22.59
C ILE A 126 -12.76 8.87 -21.89
N PRO A 127 -13.28 9.05 -20.67
CA PRO A 127 -13.95 8.00 -19.93
C PRO A 127 -15.25 7.54 -20.62
N VAL A 128 -15.46 6.24 -20.65
CA VAL A 128 -16.73 5.63 -21.08
C VAL A 128 -17.66 5.53 -19.87
N ARG A 129 -18.82 6.18 -19.95
CA ARG A 129 -19.85 6.23 -18.90
C ARG A 129 -20.74 5.01 -18.90
N SER A 130 -21.03 4.47 -20.08
CA SER A 130 -21.82 3.24 -20.20
C SER A 130 -21.52 2.51 -21.50
N ILE A 131 -21.69 1.19 -21.47
CA ILE A 131 -21.59 0.30 -22.62
C ILE A 131 -22.93 -0.38 -22.80
N GLN A 132 -23.53 -0.23 -23.97
CA GLN A 132 -24.69 -0.99 -24.37
C GLN A 132 -24.29 -1.91 -25.53
N VAL A 133 -24.41 -3.22 -25.32
CA VAL A 133 -24.16 -4.22 -26.36
C VAL A 133 -25.50 -4.60 -26.96
N ASP A 134 -25.71 -4.30 -28.24
CA ASP A 134 -26.89 -4.78 -28.99
C ASP A 134 -26.47 -6.02 -29.78
N CYS A 135 -26.71 -7.19 -29.18
CA CYS A 135 -26.32 -8.48 -29.76
C CYS A 135 -27.03 -8.76 -31.09
N ASP A 136 -28.20 -8.18 -31.32
CA ASP A 136 -28.99 -8.41 -32.54
C ASP A 136 -28.47 -7.58 -33.72
N LYS A 137 -27.75 -6.48 -33.44
CA LYS A 137 -27.27 -5.54 -34.44
C LYS A 137 -25.75 -5.47 -34.57
N GLU A 138 -25.04 -6.38 -33.90
CA GLU A 138 -23.57 -6.53 -33.94
C GLU A 138 -22.78 -5.24 -33.62
N PHE A 139 -23.36 -4.33 -32.82
CA PHE A 139 -22.67 -3.11 -32.41
C PHE A 139 -22.60 -2.93 -30.89
N VAL A 140 -21.57 -2.22 -30.46
CA VAL A 140 -21.36 -1.76 -29.09
C VAL A 140 -21.52 -0.24 -29.07
N VAL A 141 -22.51 0.25 -28.34
CA VAL A 141 -22.69 1.68 -28.09
C VAL A 141 -21.90 2.05 -26.86
N LEU A 142 -20.90 2.92 -27.04
CA LEU A 142 -20.12 3.50 -25.96
C LEU A 142 -20.64 4.93 -25.73
N LYS A 143 -21.24 5.18 -24.56
CA LYS A 143 -21.58 6.56 -24.18
C LYS A 143 -20.41 7.16 -23.43
N SER A 144 -19.93 8.29 -23.89
CA SER A 144 -18.86 9.07 -23.25
C SER A 144 -19.21 10.56 -23.31
N ASP A 145 -18.47 11.37 -22.57
CA ASP A 145 -18.62 12.84 -22.61
C ASP A 145 -17.96 13.45 -23.87
N LEU A 146 -17.62 12.62 -24.87
CA LEU A 146 -17.01 13.05 -26.11
C LEU A 146 -18.04 13.69 -27.05
N GLN A 147 -17.88 14.97 -27.33
CA GLN A 147 -18.57 15.62 -28.45
C GLN A 147 -17.70 15.49 -29.70
N LEU A 148 -17.94 14.45 -30.49
CA LEU A 148 -17.37 14.36 -31.83
C LEU A 148 -18.10 15.36 -32.73
N GLY A 149 -17.38 16.30 -33.34
CA GLY A 149 -17.89 17.04 -34.50
C GLY A 149 -18.11 16.10 -35.70
N GLU A 150 -18.43 16.65 -36.88
CA GLU A 150 -18.68 15.86 -38.11
C GLU A 150 -17.47 15.02 -38.62
N LYS A 151 -16.32 15.06 -37.94
CA LYS A 151 -15.15 14.28 -38.32
C LYS A 151 -15.23 12.88 -37.75
N THR A 152 -15.13 11.89 -38.63
CA THR A 152 -14.82 10.51 -38.27
C THR A 152 -13.39 10.46 -37.73
N LEU A 153 -13.24 10.37 -36.41
CA LEU A 153 -11.96 10.11 -35.76
C LEU A 153 -11.83 8.61 -35.50
N ALA A 154 -10.66 8.05 -35.74
CA ALA A 154 -10.37 6.70 -35.28
C ALA A 154 -10.34 6.72 -33.74
N ALA A 155 -11.13 5.86 -33.11
CA ALA A 155 -11.17 5.71 -31.66
C ALA A 155 -10.89 4.25 -31.29
N ARG A 156 -9.98 4.05 -30.34
CA ARG A 156 -9.71 2.75 -29.75
C ARG A 156 -10.39 2.67 -28.39
N PHE A 157 -11.25 1.66 -28.23
CA PHE A 157 -11.79 1.32 -26.93
C PHE A 157 -10.74 0.54 -26.12
N ALA A 158 -10.41 1.06 -24.95
CA ALA A 158 -9.42 0.47 -24.06
C ALA A 158 -10.08 0.12 -22.72
N VAL A 159 -9.69 -1.03 -22.20
CA VAL A 159 -10.22 -1.67 -20.99
C VAL A 159 -9.02 -2.02 -20.11
N GLU A 160 -8.88 -1.37 -18.97
CA GLU A 160 -7.76 -1.57 -18.04
C GLU A 160 -8.23 -2.10 -16.70
N LEU A 161 -7.49 -3.04 -16.13
CA LEU A 161 -7.77 -3.62 -14.83
C LEU A 161 -7.68 -2.57 -13.71
N ASP A 162 -8.75 -2.40 -12.93
CA ASP A 162 -8.70 -1.55 -11.73
C ASP A 162 -7.98 -2.28 -10.58
N ALA A 163 -6.67 -2.12 -10.52
CA ALA A 163 -5.82 -2.76 -9.51
C ALA A 163 -5.47 -1.85 -8.33
N ARG A 164 -6.10 -0.67 -8.19
CA ARG A 164 -5.72 0.35 -7.19
C ARG A 164 -5.70 -0.19 -5.77
N SER A 165 -6.79 -0.81 -5.33
CA SER A 165 -6.92 -1.34 -3.98
C SER A 165 -5.96 -2.50 -3.72
N SER A 166 -5.75 -3.34 -4.74
CA SER A 166 -4.76 -4.41 -4.69
C SER A 166 -3.36 -3.84 -4.52
N ILE A 167 -2.99 -2.80 -5.28
CA ILE A 167 -1.68 -2.13 -5.15
C ILE A 167 -1.55 -1.47 -3.77
N LEU A 168 -2.59 -0.76 -3.29
CA LEU A 168 -2.59 -0.12 -1.97
C LEU A 168 -2.36 -1.13 -0.85
N ILE A 169 -3.11 -2.23 -0.84
CA ILE A 169 -2.98 -3.29 0.16
C ILE A 169 -1.60 -3.96 0.06
N THR A 170 -1.12 -4.24 -1.15
CA THR A 170 0.22 -4.81 -1.39
C THR A 170 1.31 -3.89 -0.86
N CYS A 171 1.21 -2.58 -1.09
CA CYS A 171 2.19 -1.59 -0.64
C CYS A 171 2.17 -1.41 0.89
N LEU A 172 0.98 -1.30 1.49
CA LEU A 172 0.83 -1.22 2.95
C LEU A 172 1.40 -2.47 3.62
N ARG A 173 1.10 -3.66 3.09
CA ARG A 173 1.67 -4.92 3.57
C ARG A 173 3.18 -4.94 3.42
N ALA A 174 3.72 -4.56 2.28
CA ALA A 174 5.16 -4.53 2.04
C ALA A 174 5.89 -3.59 3.00
N SER A 175 5.36 -2.39 3.23
CA SER A 175 5.90 -1.45 4.21
C SER A 175 5.87 -2.04 5.63
N PHE A 176 4.73 -2.58 6.05
CA PHE A 176 4.57 -3.20 7.37
C PHE A 176 5.55 -4.37 7.59
N LEU A 177 5.64 -5.27 6.61
CA LEU A 177 6.51 -6.46 6.69
C LEU A 177 7.99 -6.09 6.66
N TYR A 178 8.36 -5.03 5.92
CA TYR A 178 9.69 -4.48 5.96
C TYR A 178 10.04 -3.99 7.37
N TRP A 179 9.19 -3.16 7.97
CA TRP A 179 9.46 -2.62 9.31
C TRP A 179 9.42 -3.71 10.39
N PHE A 180 8.51 -4.69 10.29
CA PHE A 180 8.54 -5.86 11.16
C PHE A 180 9.86 -6.65 11.03
N LYS A 181 10.39 -6.80 9.82
CA LYS A 181 11.69 -7.45 9.62
C LYS A 181 12.83 -6.69 10.29
N GLN A 182 12.82 -5.35 10.22
CA GLN A 182 13.90 -4.50 10.75
C GLN A 182 13.83 -4.31 12.27
N LEU A 183 12.61 -4.18 12.81
CA LEU A 183 12.36 -3.73 14.18
C LEU A 183 11.65 -4.78 15.05
N GLY A 184 11.20 -5.88 14.46
CA GLY A 184 10.49 -6.94 15.19
C GLY A 184 9.16 -6.47 15.79
N TYR A 185 8.79 -7.06 16.91
CA TYR A 185 7.59 -6.77 17.68
C TYR A 185 7.61 -5.41 18.36
N ARG A 186 8.77 -4.77 18.53
CA ARG A 186 8.82 -3.36 18.95
C ARG A 186 8.07 -2.48 17.96
N TYR A 187 8.19 -2.77 16.67
CA TYR A 187 7.39 -2.10 15.64
C TYR A 187 5.94 -2.54 15.68
N VAL A 188 5.66 -3.85 15.73
CA VAL A 188 4.27 -4.38 15.75
C VAL A 188 3.42 -3.73 16.85
N PHE A 189 4.01 -3.52 18.03
CA PHE A 189 3.34 -2.90 19.18
C PHE A 189 3.57 -1.39 19.30
N SER A 190 4.24 -0.76 18.33
CA SER A 190 4.26 0.70 18.22
C SER A 190 2.91 1.20 17.71
N ASN A 191 2.57 2.47 17.96
CA ASN A 191 1.30 3.03 17.47
C ASN A 191 1.19 2.97 15.94
N GLU A 192 2.29 3.17 15.22
CA GLU A 192 2.37 3.01 13.76
C GLU A 192 2.07 1.56 13.35
N GLY A 193 2.74 0.59 13.97
CA GLY A 193 2.55 -0.83 13.66
C GLY A 193 1.14 -1.32 13.99
N ILE A 194 0.58 -0.93 15.15
CA ILE A 194 -0.79 -1.27 15.54
C ILE A 194 -1.79 -0.72 14.52
N PHE A 195 -1.62 0.53 14.09
CA PHE A 195 -2.48 1.13 13.07
C PHE A 195 -2.45 0.33 11.76
N VAL A 196 -1.27 0.14 11.17
CA VAL A 196 -1.15 -0.56 9.88
C VAL A 196 -1.61 -2.03 9.99
N ALA A 197 -1.23 -2.72 11.06
CA ALA A 197 -1.69 -4.08 11.34
C ALA A 197 -3.21 -4.14 11.46
N SER A 198 -3.86 -3.15 12.08
CA SER A 198 -5.32 -3.11 12.20
C SER A 198 -6.01 -3.03 10.84
N VAL A 199 -5.49 -2.21 9.92
CA VAL A 199 -5.99 -2.10 8.54
C VAL A 199 -5.84 -3.43 7.81
N LEU A 200 -4.63 -4.01 7.83
CA LEU A 200 -4.36 -5.30 7.18
C LEU A 200 -5.19 -6.44 7.79
N ARG A 201 -5.41 -6.42 9.10
CA ARG A 201 -6.25 -7.39 9.80
C ARG A 201 -7.72 -7.27 9.40
N LEU A 202 -8.23 -6.06 9.24
CA LEU A 202 -9.60 -5.84 8.75
C LEU A 202 -9.74 -6.37 7.32
N VAL A 203 -8.78 -6.07 6.44
CA VAL A 203 -8.74 -6.64 5.08
C VAL A 203 -8.75 -8.17 5.13
N TYR A 204 -7.90 -8.77 5.97
CA TYR A 204 -7.83 -10.22 6.09
C TYR A 204 -9.15 -10.82 6.57
N LYS A 205 -9.69 -10.33 7.69
CA LYS A 205 -10.92 -10.87 8.30
C LYS A 205 -12.15 -10.67 7.42
N ARG A 206 -12.27 -9.53 6.73
CA ARG A 206 -13.45 -9.20 5.92
C ARG A 206 -13.39 -9.82 4.52
N PHE A 207 -12.22 -9.81 3.89
CA PHE A 207 -12.09 -10.15 2.48
C PHE A 207 -11.39 -11.49 2.22
N ILE A 208 -10.37 -11.86 2.99
CA ILE A 208 -9.58 -13.07 2.75
C ILE A 208 -10.16 -14.28 3.49
N GLN A 209 -10.23 -14.21 4.82
CA GLN A 209 -10.58 -15.33 5.71
C GLN A 209 -11.92 -16.01 5.35
N PRO A 210 -13.02 -15.29 5.03
CA PRO A 210 -14.29 -15.93 4.70
C PRO A 210 -14.22 -16.81 3.45
N ARG A 211 -13.21 -16.59 2.61
CA ARG A 211 -13.06 -17.19 1.28
C ARG A 211 -12.03 -18.33 1.25
N GLN A 212 -11.23 -18.49 2.30
CA GLN A 212 -10.28 -19.60 2.48
C GLN A 212 -10.93 -20.93 2.93
N ARG A 213 -12.26 -21.03 2.96
CA ARG A 213 -12.95 -22.23 3.45
C ARG A 213 -12.67 -23.46 2.55
N PRO A 214 -12.36 -24.63 3.14
CA PRO A 214 -11.85 -25.80 2.42
C PRO A 214 -12.78 -26.39 1.36
N ASN A 215 -14.09 -26.09 1.42
CA ASN A 215 -15.08 -26.63 0.47
C ASN A 215 -15.30 -25.78 -0.79
N ARG A 216 -14.56 -24.67 -0.98
CA ARG A 216 -14.65 -23.90 -2.23
C ARG A 216 -13.82 -24.56 -3.33
N LYS A 217 -14.52 -25.14 -4.32
CA LYS A 217 -13.95 -25.86 -5.47
C LYS A 217 -12.98 -25.05 -6.33
N LYS A 218 -12.91 -23.73 -6.16
CA LYS A 218 -11.86 -22.87 -6.72
C LYS A 218 -11.50 -21.81 -5.68
N PRO A 219 -10.23 -21.72 -5.22
CA PRO A 219 -9.70 -20.50 -4.61
C PRO A 219 -9.61 -19.46 -5.74
N GLY A 220 -10.79 -18.96 -6.13
CA GLY A 220 -11.00 -18.22 -7.36
C GLY A 220 -11.25 -16.77 -7.03
N LEU A 221 -10.59 -15.91 -7.81
CA LEU A 221 -10.81 -14.48 -8.01
C LEU A 221 -11.94 -13.84 -7.17
N MET A 222 -11.62 -12.71 -6.55
CA MET A 222 -12.65 -11.84 -5.97
C MET A 222 -13.78 -11.60 -6.97
N SER A 223 -15.02 -11.86 -6.53
CA SER A 223 -16.22 -11.45 -7.28
C SER A 223 -16.29 -9.93 -7.37
N GLN A 224 -17.05 -9.40 -8.32
CA GLN A 224 -17.17 -7.95 -8.52
C GLN A 224 -17.66 -7.23 -7.27
N ASP A 225 -18.70 -7.74 -6.63
CA ASP A 225 -19.25 -7.15 -5.39
C ASP A 225 -18.18 -7.02 -4.30
N VAL A 226 -17.30 -8.01 -4.21
CA VAL A 226 -16.22 -8.02 -3.22
C VAL A 226 -15.14 -7.02 -3.57
N LYS A 227 -14.83 -6.86 -4.86
CA LYS A 227 -13.92 -5.81 -5.31
C LYS A 227 -14.49 -4.42 -5.05
N ALA A 228 -15.79 -4.23 -5.28
CA ALA A 228 -16.50 -2.99 -4.97
C ALA A 228 -16.37 -2.65 -3.48
N GLU A 229 -16.67 -3.61 -2.60
CA GLU A 229 -16.53 -3.43 -1.15
C GLU A 229 -15.08 -3.16 -0.73
N VAL A 230 -14.11 -3.84 -1.35
CA VAL A 230 -12.68 -3.61 -1.10
C VAL A 230 -12.30 -2.20 -1.54
N ASN A 231 -12.74 -1.77 -2.72
CA ASN A 231 -12.48 -0.43 -3.24
C ASN A 231 -13.03 0.64 -2.30
N GLU A 232 -14.30 0.51 -1.91
CA GLU A 232 -14.93 1.41 -0.94
C GLU A 232 -14.16 1.44 0.38
N PHE A 233 -13.76 0.27 0.92
CA PHE A 233 -12.94 0.18 2.12
C PHE A 233 -11.57 0.86 1.93
N CYS A 234 -10.96 0.75 0.76
CA CYS A 234 -9.64 1.29 0.46
C CYS A 234 -9.63 2.81 0.23
N LEU A 235 -10.77 3.44 -0.11
CA LEU A 235 -10.86 4.89 -0.33
C LEU A 235 -10.38 5.69 0.88
N GLN A 236 -10.70 5.26 2.10
CA GLN A 236 -10.23 5.93 3.32
C GLN A 236 -8.70 5.89 3.51
N PHE A 237 -8.01 5.00 2.79
CA PHE A 237 -6.55 4.85 2.85
C PHE A 237 -5.86 5.28 1.54
N ALA A 238 -6.59 5.84 0.59
CA ALA A 238 -6.06 6.31 -0.70
C ALA A 238 -4.88 7.27 -0.54
N ASN A 239 -4.92 8.11 0.50
CA ASN A 239 -3.91 9.12 0.76
C ASN A 239 -2.61 8.58 1.38
N PHE A 240 -2.54 7.30 1.73
CA PHE A 240 -1.32 6.71 2.31
C PHE A 240 -0.34 6.25 1.24
N LEU A 241 -0.73 6.27 -0.03
CA LEU A 241 0.10 5.79 -1.13
C LEU A 241 0.25 6.86 -2.21
N ARG A 242 1.48 7.07 -2.68
CA ARG A 242 1.73 7.89 -3.87
C ARG A 242 2.83 7.32 -4.75
N PRO A 243 2.62 7.24 -6.07
CA PRO A 243 3.72 7.20 -7.03
C PRO A 243 4.71 8.32 -6.74
N VAL A 244 5.99 7.98 -6.77
CA VAL A 244 7.06 8.98 -6.66
C VAL A 244 7.61 9.23 -8.05
N PRO A 245 7.52 10.46 -8.55
CA PRO A 245 8.11 10.85 -9.81
C PRO A 245 9.57 10.45 -9.96
N HIS A 246 9.97 9.97 -11.13
CA HIS A 246 11.38 9.73 -11.44
C HIS A 246 12.21 11.00 -11.27
N GLU A 247 11.67 12.16 -11.62
CA GLU A 247 12.33 13.46 -11.45
C GLU A 247 12.59 13.73 -9.95
N THR A 248 11.62 13.43 -9.09
CA THR A 248 11.75 13.52 -7.63
C THR A 248 12.74 12.50 -7.08
N VAL A 249 12.70 11.25 -7.54
CA VAL A 249 13.66 10.21 -7.11
C VAL A 249 15.08 10.56 -7.54
N ASN A 250 15.26 11.16 -8.71
CA ASN A 250 16.56 11.56 -9.24
C ASN A 250 17.18 12.72 -8.47
N SER A 251 16.38 13.54 -7.76
CA SER A 251 16.91 14.57 -6.87
C SER A 251 17.33 14.02 -5.49
N TRP A 252 16.91 12.80 -5.13
CA TRP A 252 17.25 12.18 -3.86
C TRP A 252 18.65 11.56 -3.83
N PRO A 253 19.20 11.31 -2.62
CA PRO A 253 20.44 10.56 -2.45
C PRO A 253 20.42 9.22 -3.20
N PRO A 254 21.56 8.77 -3.79
CA PRO A 254 21.63 7.53 -4.57
C PRO A 254 21.11 6.29 -3.85
N GLU A 255 21.26 6.24 -2.53
CA GLU A 255 20.80 5.14 -1.68
C GLU A 255 19.28 5.00 -1.72
N LEU A 256 18.55 6.12 -1.63
CA LEU A 256 17.09 6.11 -1.62
C LEU A 256 16.50 5.69 -2.98
N ARG A 257 17.25 5.87 -4.08
CA ARG A 257 16.88 5.41 -5.44
C ARG A 257 16.87 3.89 -5.59
N LYS A 258 17.42 3.17 -4.62
CA LYS A 258 17.29 1.70 -4.55
C LYS A 258 15.96 1.28 -3.91
N GLY A 259 15.21 2.20 -3.33
CA GLY A 259 14.05 1.91 -2.50
C GLY A 259 14.46 1.56 -1.06
N THR A 260 13.54 1.74 -0.13
CA THR A 260 13.74 1.52 1.30
C THR A 260 14.10 0.08 1.63
N ILE A 261 13.48 -0.88 0.96
CA ILE A 261 13.72 -2.30 1.22
C ILE A 261 15.19 -2.66 1.00
N ASP A 262 15.78 -2.21 -0.11
CA ASP A 262 17.14 -2.60 -0.49
C ASP A 262 18.22 -1.68 0.09
N SER A 263 17.88 -0.44 0.45
CA SER A 263 18.83 0.53 0.97
C SER A 263 18.81 0.69 2.50
N ASN A 264 17.70 0.32 3.15
CA ASN A 264 17.32 0.73 4.50
C ASN A 264 17.12 2.24 4.72
N TRP A 265 17.09 3.04 3.66
CA TRP A 265 16.82 4.48 3.72
C TRP A 265 15.35 4.79 3.47
N PHE A 266 14.81 5.81 4.15
CA PHE A 266 13.41 6.20 4.07
C PHE A 266 13.27 7.71 4.31
N LEU A 267 12.07 8.26 4.13
CA LEU A 267 11.80 9.65 4.47
C LEU A 267 11.14 9.73 5.84
N ALA A 268 11.75 10.44 6.77
CA ALA A 268 11.17 10.73 8.07
C ALA A 268 10.50 12.11 8.03
N LEU A 269 9.24 12.17 8.44
CA LEU A 269 8.52 13.42 8.63
C LEU A 269 8.83 13.92 10.03
N ILE A 270 9.53 15.05 10.13
CA ILE A 270 10.04 15.58 11.39
C ILE A 270 9.54 17.00 11.57
N ASP A 271 9.10 17.32 12.78
CA ASP A 271 8.75 18.67 13.18
C ASP A 271 9.17 18.90 14.64
N GLY A 272 9.87 20.01 14.90
CA GLY A 272 10.48 20.29 16.21
C GLY A 272 11.47 19.21 16.66
N GLY A 273 12.13 18.51 15.73
CA GLY A 273 13.06 17.41 16.02
C GLY A 273 12.38 16.09 16.41
N GLN A 274 11.04 16.02 16.41
CA GLN A 274 10.30 14.79 16.71
C GLN A 274 9.69 14.20 15.44
N PRO A 275 9.88 12.90 15.16
CA PRO A 275 9.25 12.26 14.03
C PRO A 275 7.76 12.04 14.30
N TYR A 276 6.91 12.40 13.34
CA TYR A 276 5.45 12.22 13.42
C TYR A 276 4.90 11.34 12.28
N GLY A 277 5.75 10.95 11.34
CA GLY A 277 5.38 10.04 10.26
C GLY A 277 6.58 9.55 9.47
N ARG A 278 6.31 8.60 8.59
CA ARG A 278 7.33 7.95 7.77
C ARG A 278 6.79 7.67 6.39
N ILE A 279 7.62 7.89 5.36
CA ILE A 279 7.35 7.42 4.00
C ILE A 279 8.34 6.32 3.65
N THR A 280 7.81 5.12 3.44
CA THR A 280 8.56 3.97 2.94
C THR A 280 8.57 4.02 1.41
N ILE A 281 9.74 4.06 0.78
CA ILE A 281 9.88 4.09 -0.67
C ILE A 281 9.97 2.66 -1.19
N LEU A 282 8.91 2.17 -1.81
CA LEU A 282 8.87 0.89 -2.49
C LEU A 282 9.30 1.07 -3.94
N LYS A 283 10.08 0.12 -4.45
CA LYS A 283 10.50 0.08 -5.85
C LYS A 283 9.91 -1.17 -6.50
N PHE A 284 9.19 -0.99 -7.60
CA PHE A 284 8.56 -2.05 -8.38
C PHE A 284 9.07 -1.97 -9.82
N GLY A 285 10.10 -2.75 -10.15
CA GLY A 285 10.83 -2.58 -11.40
C GLY A 285 11.47 -1.19 -11.48
N ASN A 286 11.04 -0.37 -12.43
CA ASN A 286 11.49 1.02 -12.56
C ASN A 286 10.62 2.01 -11.78
N GLU A 287 9.40 1.64 -11.40
CA GLU A 287 8.48 2.54 -10.73
C GLU A 287 8.76 2.66 -9.23
N PHE A 288 8.41 3.81 -8.66
CA PHE A 288 8.56 4.09 -7.23
C PHE A 288 7.24 4.46 -6.61
N CYS A 289 7.01 3.97 -5.39
CA CYS A 289 5.80 4.24 -4.63
C CYS A 289 6.13 4.55 -3.18
N GLY A 290 5.75 5.73 -2.71
CA GLY A 290 5.84 6.12 -1.31
C GLY A 290 4.63 5.61 -0.54
N VAL A 291 4.88 4.96 0.60
CA VAL A 291 3.87 4.55 1.57
C VAL A 291 4.01 5.40 2.82
N LEU A 292 3.11 6.35 3.01
CA LEU A 292 3.00 7.15 4.21
C LEU A 292 2.42 6.30 5.34
N THR A 293 3.05 6.37 6.50
CA THR A 293 2.64 5.68 7.73
C THR A 293 2.77 6.67 8.89
N PRO A 294 1.68 6.95 9.63
CA PRO A 294 1.71 7.94 10.71
C PRO A 294 2.34 7.34 11.96
N MET A 295 3.24 8.08 12.58
CA MET A 295 3.69 7.79 13.94
C MET A 295 2.73 8.50 14.88
N ILE A 296 1.69 7.79 15.31
CA ILE A 296 0.59 8.34 16.12
C ILE A 296 1.07 8.58 17.56
N THR A 297 1.99 9.51 17.75
CA THR A 297 2.54 9.90 19.05
C THR A 297 1.91 11.20 19.56
N ASP A 298 1.35 12.01 18.66
CA ASP A 298 0.68 13.27 18.96
C ASP A 298 -0.34 13.65 17.87
N ALA A 299 -0.93 14.85 17.98
CA ALA A 299 -1.95 15.37 17.08
C ALA A 299 -1.52 15.45 15.61
N ARG A 300 -0.22 15.55 15.31
CA ARG A 300 0.32 15.61 13.94
C ARG A 300 0.21 14.25 13.27
N GLY A 301 0.52 13.17 13.99
CA GLY A 301 0.32 11.81 13.51
C GLY A 301 -1.15 11.52 13.18
N TRP A 302 -2.07 12.04 13.99
CA TRP A 302 -3.51 11.99 13.69
C TRP A 302 -3.92 12.86 12.50
N ALA A 303 -3.32 14.05 12.34
CA ALA A 303 -3.55 14.89 11.17
C ALA A 303 -3.13 14.22 9.87
N LEU A 304 -2.09 13.39 9.88
CA LEU A 304 -1.74 12.55 8.73
C LEU A 304 -2.82 11.49 8.42
N LEU A 305 -3.61 11.04 9.39
CA LEU A 305 -4.72 10.12 9.12
C LEU A 305 -5.89 10.85 8.45
N ASP A 306 -6.27 12.00 9.01
CA ASP A 306 -7.50 12.71 8.64
C ASP A 306 -7.34 13.62 7.42
N LEU A 307 -6.13 14.18 7.23
CA LEU A 307 -5.88 15.26 6.29
C LEU A 307 -4.70 14.98 5.38
N ALA A 308 -4.31 13.72 5.18
CA ALA A 308 -3.26 13.37 4.22
C ALA A 308 -3.58 13.75 2.77
N ALA A 309 -4.62 14.54 2.48
CA ALA A 309 -4.91 15.22 1.22
C ALA A 309 -4.24 16.63 1.19
N ASN A 310 -3.39 16.93 0.19
CA ASN A 310 -2.73 18.22 -0.07
C ASN A 310 -1.89 18.81 1.08
N LEU A 311 -1.18 17.98 1.85
CA LEU A 311 -0.24 18.42 2.88
C LEU A 311 1.11 18.83 2.29
N HIS A 312 1.62 19.99 2.70
CA HIS A 312 3.04 20.29 2.55
C HIS A 312 3.82 19.58 3.68
N LEU A 313 4.55 18.53 3.32
CA LEU A 313 5.32 17.71 4.24
C LEU A 313 6.80 18.04 4.13
N GLU A 314 7.36 18.54 5.23
CA GLU A 314 8.81 18.61 5.40
C GLU A 314 9.34 17.25 5.81
N PHE A 315 10.45 16.85 5.20
CA PHE A 315 11.05 15.56 5.48
C PHE A 315 12.57 15.65 5.57
N THR A 316 13.15 14.73 6.34
CA THR A 316 14.56 14.40 6.23
C THR A 316 14.73 12.97 5.75
N VAL A 317 15.87 12.71 5.14
CA VAL A 317 16.27 11.36 4.76
C VAL A 317 16.84 10.68 6.01
N ALA A 318 16.38 9.46 6.28
CA ALA A 318 16.76 8.71 7.46
C ALA A 318 17.09 7.25 7.11
N LYS A 319 17.85 6.58 7.96
CA LYS A 319 18.09 5.14 7.90
C LYS A 319 18.01 4.51 9.28
N TRP A 320 17.63 3.24 9.34
CA TRP A 320 17.70 2.47 10.58
C TRP A 320 19.09 1.90 10.79
N ASN A 321 19.73 2.20 11.92
CA ASN A 321 20.98 1.57 12.33
C ASN A 321 20.69 0.44 13.32
N ALA A 322 20.69 -0.80 12.83
CA ALA A 322 20.42 -1.98 13.63
C ALA A 322 21.43 -2.19 14.78
N ASN A 323 22.70 -1.81 14.61
CA ASN A 323 23.74 -1.98 15.63
C ASN A 323 23.52 -1.06 16.83
N LYS A 324 23.00 0.15 16.56
CA LYS A 324 22.71 1.15 17.61
C LYS A 324 21.24 1.14 18.06
N ALA A 325 20.41 0.33 17.40
CA ALA A 325 18.96 0.32 17.58
C ALA A 325 18.34 1.74 17.54
N GLN A 326 18.78 2.59 16.61
CA GLN A 326 18.30 3.97 16.49
C GLN A 326 18.22 4.42 15.02
N TYR A 327 17.43 5.46 14.77
CA TYR A 327 17.42 6.15 13.48
C TYR A 327 18.62 7.08 13.35
N GLU A 328 19.26 7.07 12.19
CA GLU A 328 20.27 8.05 11.79
C GLU A 328 19.64 8.97 10.75
N PHE A 329 19.54 10.25 11.09
CA PHE A 329 18.95 11.28 10.24
C PHE A 329 20.05 12.04 9.50
N SER A 330 19.84 12.30 8.23
CA SER A 330 20.61 13.30 7.51
C SER A 330 20.31 14.70 8.05
N PRO A 331 21.26 15.66 7.95
CA PRO A 331 20.98 17.05 8.27
C PRO A 331 19.73 17.54 7.53
N PRO A 332 18.88 18.38 8.16
CA PRO A 332 17.74 18.96 7.48
C PRO A 332 18.22 19.74 6.25
N ALA A 333 17.82 19.30 5.06
CA ALA A 333 18.21 19.95 3.81
C ALA A 333 17.12 20.89 3.27
N GLY A 334 16.11 21.22 4.08
CA GLY A 334 14.94 21.99 3.63
C GLY A 334 14.11 21.24 2.57
N ASN A 335 14.14 19.91 2.59
CA ASN A 335 13.38 19.11 1.63
C ASN A 335 11.90 19.14 2.01
N SER A 336 11.06 19.43 1.02
CA SER A 336 9.62 19.29 1.17
C SER A 336 9.00 18.54 0.00
N LEU A 337 7.83 17.99 0.24
CA LEU A 337 7.00 17.35 -0.76
C LEU A 337 5.53 17.73 -0.50
N ILE A 338 4.73 17.80 -1.56
CA ILE A 338 3.28 17.99 -1.45
C ILE A 338 2.63 16.61 -1.52
N TRP A 339 1.77 16.30 -0.56
CA TRP A 339 1.21 14.97 -0.35
C TRP A 339 -0.30 15.00 -0.09
N PRO A 340 -1.12 14.43 -1.00
CA PRO A 340 -0.97 14.23 -2.42
C PRO A 340 -0.60 15.49 -3.16
N SER A 341 0.04 15.28 -4.31
CA SER A 341 -0.15 16.16 -5.45
C SER A 341 -1.35 15.63 -6.24
N ALA A 342 -2.53 16.24 -6.08
CA ALA A 342 -3.56 16.19 -7.10
C ALA A 342 -3.44 17.50 -7.89
N LYS A 343 -3.63 17.45 -9.21
CA LYS A 343 -3.59 18.63 -10.10
C LYS A 343 -4.60 19.75 -9.76
N ASP A 344 -5.33 19.66 -8.64
CA ASP A 344 -6.29 20.65 -8.17
C ASP A 344 -5.70 21.51 -7.03
N PRO A 345 -5.40 22.80 -7.29
CA PRO A 345 -4.63 23.68 -6.42
C PRO A 345 -5.51 24.38 -5.39
N THR A 346 -6.10 23.64 -4.45
CA THR A 346 -6.39 24.26 -3.15
C THR A 346 -5.04 24.55 -2.49
N GLN A 347 -4.85 25.73 -1.87
CA GLN A 347 -3.60 26.05 -1.19
C GLN A 347 -3.23 24.91 -0.22
N PRO A 348 -2.05 24.28 -0.36
CA PRO A 348 -1.66 23.18 0.52
C PRO A 348 -1.64 23.68 1.96
N ILE A 349 -2.29 22.95 2.85
CA ILE A 349 -2.29 23.30 4.27
C ILE A 349 -1.02 22.76 4.93
N SER A 350 -0.47 23.53 5.85
CA SER A 350 0.64 23.05 6.67
C SER A 350 0.18 21.97 7.63
N ILE A 351 1.07 21.05 8.03
CA ILE A 351 0.77 20.04 9.05
C ILE A 351 0.33 20.67 10.38
N HIS A 352 0.81 21.87 10.69
CA HIS A 352 0.43 22.63 11.87
C HIS A 352 -1.03 23.09 11.83
N GLU A 353 -1.51 23.56 10.68
CA GLU A 353 -2.91 23.91 10.47
C GLU A 353 -3.80 22.67 10.51
N ALA A 354 -3.36 21.59 9.86
CA ALA A 354 -4.05 20.31 9.90
C ALA A 354 -4.21 19.78 11.34
N ALA A 355 -3.15 19.81 12.15
CA ALA A 355 -3.19 19.41 13.55
C ALA A 355 -4.13 20.27 14.40
N LYS A 356 -4.21 21.59 14.16
CA LYS A 356 -5.16 22.47 14.83
C LYS A 356 -6.61 22.10 14.52
N LEU A 357 -6.91 21.73 13.26
CA LEU A 357 -8.25 21.26 12.86
C LEU A 357 -8.63 19.95 13.57
N VAL A 358 -7.69 19.00 13.66
CA VAL A 358 -7.91 17.74 14.41
C VAL A 358 -8.18 18.02 15.89
N LEU A 359 -7.39 18.88 16.52
CA LEU A 359 -7.60 19.27 17.93
C LEU A 359 -8.96 19.95 18.13
N ALA A 360 -9.35 20.86 17.24
CA ALA A 360 -10.63 21.56 17.31
C ALA A 360 -11.84 20.62 17.12
N SER A 361 -11.69 19.53 16.37
CA SER A 361 -12.75 18.54 16.14
C SER A 361 -13.11 17.71 17.39
N GLY A 362 -12.31 17.78 18.46
CA GLY A 362 -12.53 17.01 19.68
C GLY A 362 -12.25 15.50 19.56
N ARG A 363 -11.83 15.02 18.37
CA ARG A 363 -11.54 13.59 18.13
C ARG A 363 -10.45 13.01 19.04
N LEU A 364 -9.50 13.83 19.48
CA LEU A 364 -8.43 13.43 20.39
C LEU A 364 -8.88 13.22 21.84
N LYS A 365 -10.10 13.61 22.22
CA LYS A 365 -10.58 13.41 23.61
C LYS A 365 -11.04 11.97 23.88
N ASN A 366 -11.18 11.14 22.84
CA ASN A 366 -11.74 9.79 22.91
C ASN A 366 -10.80 8.69 22.37
N ALA A 367 -9.58 9.07 21.94
CA ALA A 367 -8.54 8.16 21.46
C ALA A 367 -7.46 7.99 22.54
#